data_AF-X8GZJ3-F1
#
_entry.id   AF-X8GZJ3-F1
#
_cell.length_a   1.000
_cell.length_b   1.000
_cell.length_c   1.000
_cell.angle_alpha   90.00
_cell.angle_beta   90.00
_cell.angle_gamma   90.00
#
_symmetry.space_group_name_H-M   'P 1'
#
loop_
_entity.id
_entity.type
_entity.pdbx_description
1 polymer ?
#
loop_
_entity_poly.entity_id
_entity_poly.type
_entity_poly.pdbx_seq_one_letter_code
_entity_poly.pdbx_strand_id
1 'polypeptide(L)'
;MVKDNKGRKTTLDERIAIVEHCTANAMNYALTAKEYDCSYGQVYTWVKKYEERGVEGLYDRRGRSKPMEELTETERLQAENRLLKAQTKQQQMEINFLKKLNAVERR
;
A
#
# COMPACT_ATOMS: atom_id res chain seq x y z
N MET A 1 -14.10 8.37 23.47
CA MET A 1 -12.65 8.12 23.63
C MET A 1 -11.90 9.09 22.75
N VAL A 2 -11.31 10.14 23.33
CA VAL A 2 -10.46 11.07 22.57
C VAL A 2 -9.11 10.38 22.42
N LYS A 3 -8.81 9.85 21.23
CA LYS A 3 -7.47 9.32 20.94
C LYS A 3 -6.51 10.50 20.89
N ASP A 4 -5.53 10.51 21.79
CA ASP A 4 -4.41 11.45 21.76
C ASP A 4 -3.79 11.48 20.36
N ASN A 5 -4.08 12.55 19.61
CA ASN A 5 -3.64 12.73 18.24
C ASN A 5 -2.23 13.35 18.19
N LYS A 6 -1.29 12.83 18.99
CA LYS A 6 0.13 13.00 18.68
C LYS A 6 0.36 12.15 17.43
N GLY A 7 0.37 12.80 16.26
CA GLY A 7 0.48 12.12 14.97
C GLY A 7 1.60 11.08 15.01
N ARG A 8 1.23 9.80 14.93
CA ARG A 8 2.17 8.68 14.89
C ARG A 8 3.18 8.97 13.78
N LYS A 9 4.46 9.00 14.14
CA LYS A 9 5.54 9.12 13.16
C LYS A 9 5.59 7.81 12.40
N THR A 10 5.35 7.85 11.09
CA THR A 10 5.48 6.67 10.23
C THR A 10 6.68 6.84 9.31
N THR A 11 7.43 5.75 9.11
CA THR A 11 8.55 5.75 8.15
C THR A 11 8.03 5.58 6.72
N LEU A 12 8.88 5.78 5.72
CA LEU A 12 8.53 5.47 4.33
C LEU A 12 8.31 3.96 4.16
N ASP A 13 9.21 3.13 4.71
CA ASP A 13 9.11 1.68 4.64
C ASP A 13 7.83 1.14 5.27
N GLU A 14 7.42 1.70 6.42
CA GLU A 14 6.16 1.33 7.06
C GLU A 14 4.97 1.63 6.14
N ARG A 15 4.98 2.78 5.45
CA ARG A 15 3.92 3.12 4.48
C ARG A 15 3.94 2.23 3.25
N ILE A 16 5.12 1.87 2.74
CA ILE A 16 5.25 0.90 1.64
C ILE A 16 4.67 -0.44 2.08
N ALA A 17 5.01 -0.93 3.26
CA ALA A 17 4.50 -2.20 3.80
C ALA A 17 2.97 -2.17 3.96
N ILE A 18 2.41 -1.05 4.43
CA ILE A 18 0.95 -0.87 4.56
C ILE A 18 0.26 -0.95 3.20
N VAL A 19 0.78 -0.26 2.18
CA VAL A 19 0.19 -0.27 0.83
C VAL A 19 0.34 -1.65 0.18
N GLU A 20 1.49 -2.29 0.35
CA GLU A 20 1.75 -3.66 -0.12
C GLU A 20 0.75 -4.64 0.50
N HIS A 21 0.58 -4.61 1.82
CA HIS A 21 -0.36 -5.47 2.53
C HIS A 21 -1.81 -5.20 2.09
N CYS A 22 -2.21 -3.93 1.97
CA CYS A 22 -3.56 -3.59 1.53
C CYS A 22 -3.87 -4.14 0.14
N THR A 23 -2.91 -3.98 -0.78
CA THR A 23 -3.02 -4.46 -2.15
C THR A 23 -3.09 -5.99 -2.21
N ALA A 24 -2.21 -6.68 -1.47
CA ALA A 24 -2.17 -8.13 -1.40
C ALA A 24 -3.43 -8.75 -0.77
N ASN A 25 -4.19 -7.97 0.01
CA ASN A 25 -5.44 -8.40 0.65
C ASN A 25 -6.67 -7.81 -0.05
N ALA A 26 -6.67 -7.71 -1.38
CA ALA A 26 -7.82 -7.25 -2.17
C ALA A 26 -8.34 -5.86 -1.79
N MET A 27 -7.42 -4.92 -1.49
CA MET A 27 -7.76 -3.57 -1.03
C MET A 27 -8.58 -3.56 0.27
N ASN A 28 -8.34 -4.52 1.17
CA ASN A 28 -8.99 -4.54 2.47
C ASN A 28 -8.34 -3.51 3.43
N TYR A 29 -8.80 -2.27 3.31
CA TYR A 29 -8.36 -1.14 4.12
C TYR A 29 -8.64 -1.33 5.61
N ALA A 30 -9.76 -1.95 5.98
CA ALA A 30 -10.14 -2.16 7.37
C ALA A 30 -9.23 -3.18 8.06
N LEU A 31 -8.92 -4.29 7.38
CA LEU A 31 -7.97 -5.29 7.84
C LEU A 31 -6.58 -4.66 8.02
N THR A 32 -6.11 -3.94 7.01
CA THR A 32 -4.78 -3.33 7.03
C THR A 32 -4.67 -2.26 8.12
N ALA A 33 -5.71 -1.45 8.30
CA ALA A 33 -5.77 -0.45 9.37
C ALA A 33 -5.61 -1.09 10.76
N LYS A 34 -6.27 -2.23 10.98
CA LYS A 34 -6.17 -3.00 12.22
C LYS A 34 -4.79 -3.60 12.41
N GLU A 35 -4.23 -4.22 11.37
CA GLU A 35 -2.93 -4.92 11.42
C GLU A 35 -1.78 -3.95 11.76
N TYR A 36 -1.79 -2.75 11.18
CA TYR A 36 -0.72 -1.76 11.35
C TYR A 36 -1.01 -0.70 12.42
N ASP A 37 -2.11 -0.83 13.17
CA ASP A 37 -2.59 0.14 14.17
C ASP A 37 -2.58 1.58 13.62
N CYS A 38 -3.21 1.74 12.45
CA CYS A 38 -3.42 3.02 11.81
C CYS A 38 -4.90 3.22 11.49
N SER A 39 -5.30 4.47 11.21
CA SER A 39 -6.67 4.73 10.82
C SER A 39 -6.95 4.26 9.39
N TYR A 40 -8.18 3.83 9.13
CA TYR A 40 -8.67 3.56 7.78
C TYR A 40 -8.34 4.67 6.79
N GLY A 41 -8.59 5.93 7.19
CA GLY A 41 -8.33 7.10 6.35
C GLY A 41 -6.85 7.27 5.99
N GLN A 42 -5.93 6.88 6.88
CA GLN A 42 -4.49 6.88 6.57
C GLN A 42 -4.14 5.83 5.53
N VAL A 43 -4.60 4.58 5.70
CA VAL A 43 -4.38 3.51 4.72
C VAL A 43 -4.90 3.93 3.35
N TYR A 44 -6.16 4.40 3.28
CA TYR A 44 -6.76 4.87 2.04
C TYR A 44 -5.96 6.00 1.40
N THR A 45 -5.54 6.99 2.20
CA THR A 45 -4.74 8.12 1.69
C THR A 45 -3.40 7.67 1.14
N TRP A 46 -2.72 6.71 1.79
CA TRP A 46 -1.44 6.20 1.31
C TRP A 46 -1.60 5.38 0.03
N VAL A 47 -2.60 4.49 -0.03
CA VAL A 47 -2.91 3.73 -1.25
C VAL A 47 -3.19 4.67 -2.42
N LYS A 48 -4.07 5.66 -2.23
CA LYS A 48 -4.40 6.65 -3.28
C LYS A 48 -3.17 7.44 -3.74
N LYS A 49 -2.31 7.87 -2.82
CA LYS A 49 -1.07 8.57 -3.17
C LYS A 49 -0.09 7.68 -3.94
N TYR A 50 -0.03 6.40 -3.60
CA TYR A 50 0.75 5.43 -4.35
C TYR A 50 0.20 5.23 -5.77
N GLU A 51 -1.12 5.12 -5.93
CA GLU A 51 -1.75 5.03 -7.26
C GLU A 51 -1.48 6.27 -8.13
N GLU A 52 -1.45 7.46 -7.53
CA GLU A 52 -1.23 8.72 -8.26
C GLU A 52 0.25 8.97 -8.61
N ARG A 53 1.20 8.57 -7.76
CA ARG A 53 2.60 9.01 -7.85
C ARG A 53 3.65 7.92 -7.56
N GLY A 54 3.23 6.67 -7.45
CA GLY A 54 4.10 5.57 -7.03
C GLY A 54 4.67 5.78 -5.62
N VAL A 55 5.83 5.19 -5.34
CA VAL A 55 6.51 5.30 -4.03
C VAL A 55 6.77 6.77 -3.62
N GLU A 56 6.93 7.69 -4.57
CA GLU A 56 7.14 9.13 -4.32
C GLU A 56 5.94 9.80 -3.64
N GLY A 57 4.74 9.26 -3.84
CA GLY A 57 3.52 9.68 -3.15
C GLY A 57 3.53 9.35 -1.66
N LEU A 58 4.34 8.37 -1.23
CA LEU A 58 4.36 7.89 0.15
C LEU A 58 5.30 8.67 1.07
N TYR A 59 6.16 9.54 0.56
CA TYR A 59 7.04 10.38 1.38
C TYR A 59 6.25 11.33 2.28
N ASP A 60 6.68 11.48 3.55
CA ASP A 60 6.13 12.54 4.40
C ASP A 60 6.79 13.87 4.07
N ARG A 61 5.97 14.84 3.63
CA ARG A 61 6.40 16.20 3.31
C ARG A 61 6.01 17.20 4.39
N ARG A 62 5.39 16.77 5.49
CA ARG A 62 4.97 17.67 6.58
C ARG A 62 6.20 18.26 7.27
N GLY A 63 6.33 19.59 7.23
CA GLY A 63 7.38 20.33 7.92
C GLY A 63 8.79 20.25 7.31
N ARG A 64 8.96 19.64 6.14
CA ARG A 64 10.25 19.60 5.42
C ARG A 64 10.12 20.25 4.05
N SER A 65 10.70 21.45 3.92
CA SER A 65 10.81 22.21 2.67
C SER A 65 12.11 21.92 1.89
N LYS A 66 12.94 20.96 2.32
CA LYS A 66 14.23 20.63 1.69
C LYS A 66 14.32 19.15 1.30
N PRO A 67 14.95 18.82 0.16
CA PRO A 67 15.11 17.45 -0.31
C PRO A 67 16.09 16.76 0.63
N MET A 68 15.60 15.86 1.47
CA MET A 68 16.44 15.03 2.31
C MET A 68 16.70 13.76 1.53
N GLU A 69 17.90 13.64 0.97
CA GLU A 69 18.50 12.42 0.40
C GLU A 69 17.42 11.39 0.03
N GLU A 70 16.73 11.69 -1.08
CA GLU A 70 15.73 10.79 -1.65
C GLU A 70 16.40 9.44 -1.87
N LEU A 71 15.69 8.35 -1.55
CA LEU A 71 16.15 6.96 -1.78
C LEU A 71 16.99 6.91 -3.04
N THR A 72 18.13 6.23 -2.99
CA THR A 72 18.89 6.03 -4.22
C THR A 72 17.95 5.41 -5.25
N GLU A 73 18.13 5.76 -6.53
CA GLU A 73 17.24 5.30 -7.60
C GLU A 73 16.99 3.77 -7.53
N THR A 74 17.99 3.01 -7.09
CA THR A 74 17.91 1.58 -6.81
C THR A 74 16.91 1.20 -5.70
N GLU A 75 16.91 1.88 -4.55
CA GLU A 75 15.97 1.62 -3.45
C GLU A 75 14.54 1.97 -3.88
N ARG A 76 14.37 3.08 -4.62
CA ARG A 76 13.08 3.50 -5.18
C ARG A 76 12.53 2.43 -6.13
N LEU A 77 13.37 1.96 -7.05
CA LEU A 77 13.02 0.89 -7.99
C LEU A 77 12.72 -0.43 -7.28
N GLN A 78 13.44 -0.78 -6.20
CA GLN A 78 13.15 -1.97 -5.40
C GLN A 78 11.79 -1.89 -4.69
N ALA A 79 11.45 -0.74 -4.12
CA ALA A 79 10.15 -0.51 -3.51
C ALA A 79 9.01 -0.60 -4.54
N GLU A 80 9.18 0.02 -5.70
CA GLU A 80 8.21 -0.05 -6.80
C GLU A 80 8.05 -1.49 -7.30
N ASN A 81 9.15 -2.22 -7.48
CA ASN A 81 9.13 -3.62 -7.92
C ASN A 81 8.39 -4.53 -6.93
N ARG A 82 8.54 -4.29 -5.63
CA ARG A 82 7.79 -5.02 -4.59
C ARG A 82 6.29 -4.78 -4.71
N LEU A 83 5.87 -3.52 -4.83
CA LEU A 83 4.45 -3.17 -4.92
C LEU A 83 3.80 -3.69 -6.21
N LEU A 84 4.49 -3.56 -7.35
CA LEU A 84 4.04 -4.14 -8.62
C LEU A 84 3.88 -5.67 -8.54
N LYS A 85 4.84 -6.37 -7.91
CA LYS A 85 4.72 -7.82 -7.68
C LYS A 85 3.52 -8.19 -6.83
N ALA A 86 3.20 -7.41 -5.80
CA ALA A 86 2.02 -7.64 -4.98
C ALA A 86 0.72 -7.47 -5.80
N GLN A 87 0.63 -6.42 -6.62
CA GLN A 87 -0.50 -6.19 -7.54
C GLN A 87 -0.65 -7.34 -8.54
N THR A 88 0.43 -7.73 -9.22
CA THR A 88 0.39 -8.82 -10.20
C THR A 88 -0.04 -10.14 -9.57
N LYS A 89 0.47 -10.45 -8.37
CA LYS A 89 0.06 -11.65 -7.64
C LYS A 89 -1.44 -11.63 -7.32
N GLN A 90 -1.96 -10.50 -6.88
CA GLN A 90 -3.39 -10.35 -6.58
C GLN A 90 -4.26 -10.54 -7.83
N GLN A 91 -3.92 -9.87 -8.93
CA GLN A 91 -4.61 -10.02 -10.21
C GLN A 91 -4.57 -11.46 -10.72
N GLN A 92 -3.43 -12.14 -10.60
CA GLN A 92 -3.31 -13.53 -11.02
C GLN A 92 -4.20 -14.47 -10.19
N MET A 93 -4.36 -14.22 -8.89
CA MET A 93 -5.28 -14.98 -8.04
C MET A 93 -6.73 -14.77 -8.45
N GLU A 94 -7.13 -13.53 -8.76
CA GLU A 94 -8.48 -13.20 -9.25
C GLU A 94 -8.78 -13.89 -10.60
N ILE A 95 -7.84 -13.82 -11.55
CA ILE A 95 -7.95 -14.52 -12.85
C ILE A 95 -8.09 -16.03 -12.64
N ASN A 96 -7.29 -16.61 -11.75
CA ASN A 96 -7.35 -18.05 -11.46
C ASN A 96 -8.68 -18.46 -10.82
N PHE A 97 -9.22 -17.62 -9.94
CA PHE A 97 -10.54 -17.83 -9.34
C PHE A 97 -11.65 -17.82 -10.40
N LEU A 98 -11.66 -16.80 -11.27
CA LEU A 98 -12.64 -16.70 -12.37
C LEU A 98 -12.56 -17.86 -13.35
N LYS A 99 -11.35 -18.35 -13.67
CA LYS A 99 -11.17 -19.54 -14.51
C LYS A 99 -11.78 -20.79 -13.87
N LYS A 100 -11.63 -20.97 -12.55
CA LYS A 100 -12.22 -22.10 -11.82
C LYS A 100 -13.75 -22.00 -11.77
N LEU A 101 -14.30 -20.81 -11.56
CA LEU A 101 -15.76 -20.60 -11.54
C LEU A 101 -16.40 -20.97 -12.88
N ASN A 102 -15.85 -20.46 -13.98
CA ASN A 102 -16.30 -20.79 -15.33
C ASN A 102 -16.25 -22.29 -15.64
N ALA A 103 -15.27 -23.02 -15.10
CA ALA A 103 -15.14 -24.47 -15.32
C ALA A 103 -16.21 -25.27 -14.56
N VAL A 104 -16.71 -24.76 -13.44
CA VAL A 104 -17.78 -25.37 -12.66
C VAL A 104 -19.15 -25.06 -13.27
N GLU A 105 -19.39 -23.84 -13.74
CA GLU A 105 -20.67 -23.43 -14.34
C GLU A 105 -20.94 -24.06 -15.73
N ARG A 106 -19.91 -24.54 -16.41
CA ARG A 106 -20.02 -25.25 -17.70
C ARG A 106 -20.17 -26.77 -17.57
N ARG A 107 -20.25 -27.30 -16.34
CA ARG A 107 -20.55 -28.71 -16.04
C ARG A 107 -22.02 -28.86 -15.69
#